data_AF-A0A7V3AHE7-F1
#
_entry.id   AF-A0A7V3AHE7-F1
#
_cell.length_a   1.000
_cell.length_b   1.000
_cell.length_c   1.000
_cell.angle_alpha   90.00
_cell.angle_beta   90.00
_cell.angle_gamma   90.00
#
_symmetry.space_group_name_H-M   'P 1'
#
loop_
_entity.id
_entity.type
_entity.pdbx_description
1 polymer ?
#
loop_
_entity_poly.entity_id
_entity_poly.type
_entity_poly.pdbx_seq_one_letter_code
_entity_poly.pdbx_strand_id
1 'polypeptide(L)'
;MDLIFSFDTEDYATPENADATLWWATQLSERGVRGSFQLVGELVRRLKAAGRGEVIDALRKHEIGTHTDFHSAHPTHPEALEGKSLEEGVAWVLRHEARCQQELTETFGRVPVSYCKPGDSWTPATLIAMVYCDSSMIEARGAPLWYAGMLCTRYDLAFDSFFSEDEGEAGRYRAEFDARAARVGEQGVMIVYSHPNMLVTRRFWDEAYFKGRQVPPAECPPAPLRPPAQVQKLKDRIRSWIDFILSRPGVRTVDYATVYRERARNRRDLQVLLDECGLAPGEEGRLPLRAPDGKSFLPDNAFDAFRYNWPVHAEGFDGRALREQMRRLIWTSAPAPRNDGR
;
A
#
# COMPACT_ATOMS: atom_id res chain seq x y z
N MET A 1 -9.83 17.78 5.91
CA MET A 1 -9.39 16.67 5.04
C MET A 1 -8.43 15.82 5.85
N ASP A 2 -8.58 14.52 5.76
CA ASP A 2 -7.62 13.60 6.37
C ASP A 2 -6.45 13.36 5.44
N LEU A 3 -5.25 13.28 6.00
CA LEU A 3 -4.03 13.06 5.24
C LEU A 3 -3.20 11.93 5.85
N ILE A 4 -2.85 10.94 5.04
CA ILE A 4 -1.94 9.85 5.40
C ILE A 4 -0.58 10.08 4.73
N PHE A 5 0.49 9.94 5.52
CA PHE A 5 1.84 9.75 5.00
C PHE A 5 2.15 8.25 4.90
N SER A 6 2.11 7.69 3.69
CA SER A 6 2.34 6.26 3.43
C SER A 6 3.76 6.01 2.92
N PHE A 7 4.43 4.96 3.39
CA PHE A 7 5.79 4.61 2.98
C PHE A 7 5.89 3.16 2.58
N ASP A 8 6.05 2.92 1.27
CA ASP A 8 6.31 1.61 0.71
C ASP A 8 7.76 1.25 1.02
N THR A 9 7.95 0.54 2.14
CA THR A 9 9.27 0.28 2.74
C THR A 9 9.71 -1.11 2.31
N GLU A 10 10.12 -1.18 1.05
CA GLU A 10 10.20 -2.42 0.28
C GLU A 10 11.62 -2.94 0.03
N ASP A 11 12.62 -2.05 0.02
CA ASP A 11 13.97 -2.39 -0.42
C ASP A 11 14.76 -3.14 0.66
N TYR A 12 14.80 -4.47 0.52
CA TYR A 12 15.62 -5.35 1.34
C TYR A 12 17.01 -5.65 0.72
N ALA A 13 17.30 -5.14 -0.47
CA ALA A 13 18.55 -5.42 -1.18
C ALA A 13 19.62 -4.37 -0.90
N THR A 14 19.24 -3.10 -0.75
CA THR A 14 20.14 -1.95 -0.57
C THR A 14 20.33 -1.62 0.92
N PRO A 15 21.55 -1.78 1.49
CA PRO A 15 21.79 -1.52 2.91
C PRO A 15 21.46 -0.09 3.35
N GLU A 16 21.70 0.91 2.49
CA GLU A 16 21.45 2.32 2.75
C GLU A 16 19.96 2.65 2.89
N ASN A 17 19.05 1.78 2.44
CA ASN A 17 17.63 1.94 2.66
C ASN A 17 17.31 2.03 4.16
N ALA A 18 18.03 1.29 5.01
CA ALA A 18 17.84 1.34 6.46
C ALA A 18 18.03 2.77 7.03
N ASP A 19 19.01 3.52 6.52
CA ASP A 19 19.25 4.91 6.93
C ASP A 19 18.18 5.86 6.39
N ALA A 20 17.67 5.59 5.19
CA ALA A 20 16.57 6.34 4.60
C ALA A 20 15.27 6.13 5.37
N THR A 21 14.93 4.88 5.72
CA THR A 21 13.80 4.51 6.57
C THR A 21 13.89 5.18 7.93
N LEU A 22 15.05 5.09 8.60
CA LEU A 22 15.29 5.76 9.88
C LEU A 22 15.07 7.26 9.79
N TRP A 23 15.59 7.89 8.73
CA TRP A 23 15.43 9.32 8.51
C TRP A 23 13.96 9.71 8.37
N TRP A 24 13.19 9.02 7.51
CA TRP A 24 11.76 9.31 7.32
C TRP A 24 10.95 9.15 8.62
N ALA A 25 11.13 8.03 9.34
CA ALA A 25 10.45 7.80 10.62
C ALA A 25 10.80 8.88 11.64
N THR A 26 12.07 9.26 11.72
CA THR A 26 12.53 10.33 12.63
C THR A 26 11.92 11.67 12.28
N GLN A 27 11.90 12.06 10.99
CA GLN A 27 11.36 13.35 10.56
C GLN A 27 9.87 13.52 10.85
N LEU A 28 9.09 12.45 10.76
CA LEU A 28 7.68 12.47 11.13
C LEU A 28 7.50 12.51 12.64
N SER A 29 8.25 11.68 13.38
CA SER A 29 8.22 11.65 14.85
C SER A 29 8.55 13.01 15.47
N GLU A 30 9.60 13.69 14.96
CA GLU A 30 10.01 15.04 15.40
C GLU A 30 8.90 16.10 15.21
N ARG A 31 7.99 15.86 14.27
CA ARG A 31 6.84 16.74 13.97
C ARG A 31 5.54 16.27 14.62
N GLY A 32 5.60 15.25 15.48
CA GLY A 32 4.41 14.67 16.11
C GLY A 32 3.48 13.95 15.12
N VAL A 33 3.98 13.57 13.93
CA VAL A 33 3.21 12.90 12.89
C VAL A 33 3.42 11.39 12.98
N ARG A 34 2.32 10.65 12.94
CA ARG A 34 2.34 9.20 12.80
C ARG A 34 2.19 8.84 11.31
N GLY A 35 3.30 8.42 10.67
CA GLY A 35 3.25 7.82 9.33
C GLY A 35 2.80 6.36 9.33
N SER A 36 2.60 5.81 8.13
CA SER A 36 2.18 4.44 7.85
C SER A 36 3.23 3.73 7.01
N PHE A 37 4.02 2.84 7.61
CA PHE A 37 5.11 2.13 6.94
C PHE A 37 4.66 0.73 6.53
N GLN A 38 4.64 0.48 5.22
CA GLN A 38 4.26 -0.80 4.62
C GLN A 38 5.52 -1.63 4.48
N LEU A 39 5.71 -2.60 5.37
CA LEU A 39 6.96 -3.32 5.52
C LEU A 39 6.93 -4.64 4.74
N VAL A 40 8.04 -4.92 4.07
CA VAL A 40 8.33 -6.24 3.52
C VAL A 40 8.93 -7.15 4.61
N GLY A 41 8.48 -8.39 4.69
CA GLY A 41 8.98 -9.35 5.70
C GLY A 41 10.50 -9.57 5.61
N GLU A 42 11.04 -9.69 4.39
CA GLU A 42 12.48 -9.80 4.13
C GLU A 42 13.28 -8.61 4.63
N LEU A 43 12.76 -7.39 4.47
CA LEU A 43 13.41 -6.20 4.98
C LEU A 43 13.58 -6.27 6.49
N VAL A 44 12.53 -6.61 7.23
CA VAL A 44 12.57 -6.64 8.70
C VAL A 44 13.57 -7.67 9.21
N ARG A 45 13.60 -8.86 8.60
CA ARG A 45 14.58 -9.90 8.94
C ARG A 45 16.01 -9.47 8.66
N ARG A 46 16.25 -8.72 7.57
CA ARG A 46 17.59 -8.17 7.27
C ARG A 46 17.99 -7.06 8.22
N LEU A 47 17.07 -6.17 8.61
CA LEU A 47 17.34 -5.18 9.64
C LEU A 47 17.78 -5.84 10.95
N LYS A 48 17.11 -6.91 11.37
CA LYS A 48 17.47 -7.69 12.57
C LYS A 48 18.84 -8.36 12.42
N ALA A 49 19.08 -9.04 11.30
CA ALA A 49 20.36 -9.70 11.03
C ALA A 49 21.54 -8.72 10.98
N ALA A 50 21.30 -7.50 10.47
CA ALA A 50 22.30 -6.43 10.40
C ALA A 50 22.42 -5.61 11.70
N GLY A 51 21.70 -5.96 12.77
CA GLY A 51 21.75 -5.25 14.05
C GLY A 51 21.18 -3.83 14.01
N ARG A 52 20.33 -3.51 13.03
CA ARG A 52 19.72 -2.18 12.81
C ARG A 52 18.50 -1.93 13.72
N GLY A 53 18.67 -2.21 15.02
CA GLY A 53 17.61 -2.10 16.02
C GLY A 53 17.04 -0.69 16.15
N GLU A 54 17.85 0.33 15.92
CA GLU A 54 17.43 1.74 15.97
C GLU A 54 16.42 2.09 14.86
N VAL A 55 16.46 1.42 13.71
CA VAL A 55 15.47 1.57 12.63
C VAL A 55 14.14 0.98 13.07
N ILE A 56 14.18 -0.21 13.68
CA ILE A 56 12.99 -0.88 14.23
C ILE A 56 12.35 -0.02 15.31
N ASP A 57 13.16 0.54 16.22
CA ASP A 57 12.67 1.41 17.30
C ASP A 57 12.06 2.72 16.78
N ALA A 58 12.61 3.29 15.72
CA ALA A 58 11.99 4.44 15.05
C ALA A 58 10.63 4.06 14.43
N LEU A 59 10.56 2.92 13.71
CA LEU A 59 9.34 2.41 13.10
C LEU A 59 8.24 2.07 14.13
N ARG A 60 8.60 1.66 15.36
CA ARG A 60 7.61 1.41 16.45
C ARG A 60 6.72 2.62 16.77
N LYS A 61 7.19 3.84 16.51
CA LYS A 61 6.41 5.08 16.75
C LYS A 61 5.32 5.31 15.69
N HIS A 62 5.35 4.54 14.61
CA HIS A 62 4.47 4.68 13.46
C HIS A 62 3.46 3.55 13.34
N GLU A 63 2.53 3.66 12.40
CA GLU A 63 1.72 2.51 11.98
C GLU A 63 2.56 1.55 11.15
N ILE A 64 2.33 0.25 11.37
CA ILE A 64 2.96 -0.83 10.62
C ILE A 64 1.89 -1.50 9.77
N GLY A 65 2.13 -1.50 8.46
CA GLY A 65 1.39 -2.27 7.49
C GLY A 65 2.25 -3.33 6.83
N THR A 66 1.62 -4.19 6.04
CA THR A 66 2.27 -5.26 5.29
C THR A 66 2.39 -4.92 3.82
N HIS A 67 3.54 -5.22 3.26
CA HIS A 67 3.87 -5.07 1.84
C HIS A 67 4.38 -6.39 1.23
N THR A 68 3.86 -7.51 1.76
CA THR A 68 4.18 -8.91 1.40
C THR A 68 5.53 -9.41 1.94
N ASP A 69 5.80 -10.73 1.91
CA ASP A 69 7.08 -11.26 2.46
C ASP A 69 8.30 -10.89 1.60
N PHE A 70 8.14 -10.83 0.28
CA PHE A 70 9.25 -10.63 -0.67
C PHE A 70 9.00 -9.60 -1.78
N HIS A 71 7.87 -8.89 -1.73
CA HIS A 71 7.50 -7.82 -2.65
C HIS A 71 7.46 -8.25 -4.12
N SER A 72 8.56 -8.03 -4.84
CA SER A 72 8.71 -8.24 -6.28
C SER A 72 9.21 -9.64 -6.67
N ALA A 73 9.50 -10.50 -5.68
CA ALA A 73 9.91 -11.87 -5.98
C ALA A 73 8.78 -12.68 -6.62
N HIS A 74 9.14 -13.49 -7.62
CA HIS A 74 8.21 -14.35 -8.34
C HIS A 74 7.97 -15.70 -7.65
N PRO A 75 6.77 -16.30 -7.83
CA PRO A 75 5.62 -15.73 -8.52
C PRO A 75 4.97 -14.61 -7.70
N THR A 76 4.58 -13.52 -8.36
CA THR A 76 3.73 -12.48 -7.76
C THR A 76 2.35 -13.06 -7.41
N HIS A 77 1.56 -12.41 -6.55
CA HIS A 77 0.21 -12.91 -6.23
C HIS A 77 -0.63 -13.17 -7.48
N PRO A 78 -0.75 -12.25 -8.46
CA PRO A 78 -1.52 -12.53 -9.66
C PRO A 78 -0.98 -13.71 -10.47
N GLU A 79 0.34 -13.84 -10.61
CA GLU A 79 0.93 -14.96 -11.37
C GLU A 79 0.69 -16.31 -10.68
N ALA A 80 0.79 -16.36 -9.35
CA ALA A 80 0.53 -17.57 -8.58
C ALA A 80 -0.95 -17.97 -8.59
N LEU A 81 -1.85 -16.99 -8.73
CA LEU A 81 -3.29 -17.16 -8.55
C LEU A 81 -4.08 -17.22 -9.86
N GLU A 82 -3.46 -16.93 -11.00
CA GLU A 82 -4.13 -17.04 -12.31
C GLU A 82 -4.64 -18.48 -12.53
N GLY A 83 -5.93 -18.59 -12.87
CA GLY A 83 -6.60 -19.87 -13.05
C GLY A 83 -7.05 -20.59 -11.78
N LYS A 84 -6.73 -20.07 -10.58
CA LYS A 84 -7.23 -20.63 -9.30
C LYS A 84 -8.63 -20.14 -8.97
N SER A 85 -9.40 -20.98 -8.28
CA SER A 85 -10.65 -20.56 -7.62
C SER A 85 -10.38 -19.56 -6.49
N LEU A 86 -11.43 -18.87 -6.05
CA LEU A 86 -11.34 -17.89 -4.96
C LEU A 86 -10.83 -18.55 -3.65
N GLU A 87 -11.37 -19.72 -3.31
CA GLU A 87 -10.99 -20.50 -2.13
C GLU A 87 -9.53 -20.95 -2.17
N GLU A 88 -9.08 -21.54 -3.30
CA GLU A 88 -7.68 -21.91 -3.47
C GLU A 88 -6.77 -20.69 -3.38
N GLY A 89 -7.22 -19.54 -3.90
CA GLY A 89 -6.47 -18.29 -3.85
C GLY A 89 -6.31 -17.76 -2.44
N VAL A 90 -7.40 -17.68 -1.66
CA VAL A 90 -7.35 -17.22 -0.26
C VAL A 90 -6.44 -18.13 0.56
N ALA A 91 -6.60 -19.45 0.43
CA ALA A 91 -5.76 -20.42 1.12
C ALA A 91 -4.28 -20.31 0.72
N TRP A 92 -3.99 -20.00 -0.54
CA TRP A 92 -2.62 -19.75 -1.01
C TRP A 92 -2.06 -18.49 -0.36
N VAL A 93 -2.77 -17.35 -0.41
CA VAL A 93 -2.28 -16.08 0.15
C VAL A 93 -2.00 -16.21 1.65
N LEU A 94 -2.95 -16.76 2.42
CA LEU A 94 -2.77 -16.94 3.86
C LEU A 94 -1.52 -17.77 4.17
N ARG A 95 -1.28 -18.85 3.42
CA ARG A 95 -0.09 -19.71 3.61
C ARG A 95 1.22 -18.99 3.26
N HIS A 96 1.24 -18.22 2.18
CA HIS A 96 2.47 -17.61 1.66
C HIS A 96 2.82 -16.30 2.37
N GLU A 97 1.82 -15.56 2.86
CA GLU A 97 2.02 -14.32 3.61
C GLU A 97 2.09 -14.52 5.13
N ALA A 98 1.77 -15.72 5.65
CA ALA A 98 1.83 -16.02 7.08
C ALA A 98 3.19 -15.67 7.70
N ARG A 99 4.29 -15.95 6.98
CA ARG A 99 5.65 -15.65 7.46
C ARG A 99 5.88 -14.15 7.64
N CYS A 100 5.40 -13.34 6.69
CA CYS A 100 5.47 -11.89 6.80
C CYS A 100 4.64 -11.40 7.99
N GLN A 101 3.38 -11.86 8.10
CA GLN A 101 2.50 -11.47 9.21
C GLN A 101 3.10 -11.81 10.57
N GLN A 102 3.66 -13.02 10.70
CA GLN A 102 4.34 -13.47 11.92
C GLN A 102 5.54 -12.57 12.24
N GLU A 103 6.43 -12.33 11.27
CA GLU A 103 7.64 -11.52 11.47
C GLU A 103 7.31 -10.09 11.91
N LEU A 104 6.33 -9.45 11.27
CA LEU A 104 5.89 -8.10 11.62
C LEU A 104 5.24 -8.08 13.01
N THR A 105 4.39 -9.06 13.32
CA THR A 105 3.70 -9.13 14.61
C THR A 105 4.69 -9.32 15.76
N GLU A 106 5.62 -10.27 15.64
CA GLU A 106 6.63 -10.56 16.66
C GLU A 106 7.59 -9.37 16.83
N THR A 107 8.04 -8.78 15.72
CA THR A 107 8.99 -7.68 15.79
C THR A 107 8.35 -6.43 16.39
N PHE A 108 7.15 -6.05 15.97
CA PHE A 108 6.54 -4.79 16.40
C PHE A 108 5.58 -4.91 17.59
N GLY A 109 5.25 -6.13 18.02
CA GLY A 109 4.35 -6.40 19.14
C GLY A 109 2.88 -6.08 18.84
N ARG A 110 2.50 -6.02 17.56
CA ARG A 110 1.15 -5.70 17.09
C ARG A 110 0.92 -6.27 15.69
N VAL A 111 -0.31 -6.69 15.42
CA VAL A 111 -0.73 -7.16 14.10
C VAL A 111 -0.73 -5.98 13.12
N PRO A 112 -0.24 -6.14 11.88
CA PRO A 112 -0.38 -5.13 10.83
C PRO A 112 -1.86 -4.79 10.57
N VAL A 113 -2.13 -3.52 10.28
CA VAL A 113 -3.50 -2.96 10.16
C VAL A 113 -3.78 -2.31 8.80
N SER A 114 -2.82 -2.39 7.89
CA SER A 114 -2.96 -2.02 6.49
C SER A 114 -2.19 -3.01 5.63
N TYR A 115 -2.70 -3.27 4.44
CA TYR A 115 -2.02 -4.00 3.38
C TYR A 115 -1.82 -3.01 2.24
N CYS A 116 -0.62 -2.88 1.71
CA CYS A 116 -0.41 -2.20 0.45
C CYS A 116 0.10 -3.22 -0.53
N LYS A 117 -0.58 -3.38 -1.65
CA LYS A 117 -0.19 -4.30 -2.71
C LYS A 117 1.01 -3.77 -3.49
N PRO A 118 2.05 -4.60 -3.74
CA PRO A 118 3.18 -4.22 -4.59
C PRO A 118 2.70 -3.87 -5.99
N GLY A 119 2.98 -2.65 -6.49
CA GLY A 119 2.79 -2.28 -7.91
C GLY A 119 1.44 -2.62 -8.55
N ASP A 120 0.31 -2.36 -7.89
CA ASP A 120 -1.02 -2.78 -8.37
C ASP A 120 -1.17 -4.30 -8.63
N SER A 121 -0.33 -5.11 -8.00
CA SER A 121 -0.29 -6.57 -8.09
C SER A 121 -1.17 -7.19 -6.99
N TRP A 122 -2.46 -7.32 -7.27
CA TRP A 122 -3.43 -7.89 -6.34
C TRP A 122 -4.47 -8.75 -7.04
N THR A 123 -5.16 -9.55 -6.23
CA THR A 123 -6.32 -10.35 -6.62
C THR A 123 -7.43 -10.21 -5.58
N PRO A 124 -8.70 -10.54 -5.91
CA PRO A 124 -9.74 -10.58 -4.89
C PRO A 124 -9.38 -11.47 -3.69
N ALA A 125 -8.70 -12.59 -3.93
CA ALA A 125 -8.18 -13.45 -2.87
C ALA A 125 -7.17 -12.74 -1.96
N THR A 126 -6.28 -11.89 -2.49
CA THR A 126 -5.37 -11.10 -1.63
C THR A 126 -6.12 -10.13 -0.74
N LEU A 127 -7.18 -9.47 -1.24
CA LEU A 127 -7.96 -8.54 -0.42
C LEU A 127 -8.74 -9.26 0.67
N ILE A 128 -9.32 -10.42 0.35
CA ILE A 128 -10.06 -11.25 1.31
C ILE A 128 -9.14 -11.90 2.34
N ALA A 129 -7.90 -12.25 1.98
CA ALA A 129 -6.96 -12.83 2.93
C ALA A 129 -6.35 -11.77 3.88
N MET A 130 -6.24 -10.51 3.43
CA MET A 130 -5.48 -9.46 4.12
C MET A 130 -6.41 -8.36 4.67
N VAL A 131 -7.53 -8.74 5.31
CA VAL A 131 -8.69 -7.86 5.62
C VAL A 131 -8.40 -6.78 6.67
N TYR A 132 -7.79 -5.68 6.24
CA TYR A 132 -7.65 -4.47 7.05
C TYR A 132 -8.03 -3.23 6.22
N CYS A 133 -7.04 -2.46 5.75
CA CYS A 133 -7.21 -1.33 4.84
C CYS A 133 -6.17 -1.43 3.70
N ASP A 134 -6.59 -1.23 2.44
CA ASP A 134 -5.74 -1.25 1.26
C ASP A 134 -5.62 0.12 0.58
N SER A 135 -4.46 0.43 -0.01
CA SER A 135 -4.10 1.77 -0.47
C SER A 135 -4.11 2.03 -1.99
N SER A 136 -4.48 1.06 -2.83
CA SER A 136 -4.42 1.29 -4.29
C SER A 136 -5.58 0.70 -5.09
N MET A 137 -6.81 1.06 -4.74
CA MET A 137 -7.96 0.75 -5.59
C MET A 137 -8.25 1.88 -6.57
N ILE A 138 -8.42 1.54 -7.86
CA ILE A 138 -8.51 2.53 -8.94
C ILE A 138 -9.62 3.57 -8.69
N GLU A 139 -10.75 3.12 -8.18
CA GLU A 139 -11.97 3.90 -8.04
C GLU A 139 -12.08 4.68 -6.70
N ALA A 140 -11.14 4.48 -5.76
CA ALA A 140 -11.21 5.05 -4.41
C ALA A 140 -10.56 6.44 -4.28
N ARG A 141 -10.66 7.30 -5.30
CA ARG A 141 -10.01 8.62 -5.32
C ARG A 141 -10.64 9.57 -4.31
N GLY A 142 -9.90 9.96 -3.26
CA GLY A 142 -10.33 10.91 -2.23
C GLY A 142 -11.48 10.42 -1.32
N ALA A 143 -12.20 9.38 -1.74
CA ALA A 143 -13.26 8.73 -1.01
C ALA A 143 -12.95 7.23 -0.93
N PRO A 144 -12.62 6.71 0.27
CA PRO A 144 -12.49 5.27 0.46
C PRO A 144 -13.75 4.53 0.00
N LEU A 145 -13.65 3.24 -0.29
CA LEU A 145 -14.80 2.39 -0.59
C LEU A 145 -14.56 0.96 -0.12
N TRP A 146 -15.62 0.19 0.06
CA TRP A 146 -15.52 -1.24 0.36
C TRP A 146 -15.52 -2.04 -0.91
N TYR A 147 -14.68 -3.07 -0.93
CA TYR A 147 -14.70 -4.10 -1.95
C TYR A 147 -14.05 -5.37 -1.40
N ALA A 148 -14.70 -6.52 -1.60
CA ALA A 148 -14.26 -7.82 -1.09
C ALA A 148 -13.93 -7.81 0.41
N GLY A 149 -14.71 -7.09 1.21
CA GLY A 149 -14.54 -6.98 2.66
C GLY A 149 -13.38 -6.08 3.12
N MET A 150 -12.60 -5.50 2.19
CA MET A 150 -11.51 -4.57 2.47
C MET A 150 -11.99 -3.12 2.34
N LEU A 151 -11.51 -2.24 3.24
CA LEU A 151 -11.61 -0.79 3.02
C LEU A 151 -10.48 -0.32 2.12
N CYS A 152 -10.81 0.10 0.91
CA CYS A 152 -9.85 0.47 -0.10
C CYS A 152 -9.78 1.98 -0.30
N THR A 153 -8.56 2.48 -0.44
CA THR A 153 -8.20 3.88 -0.72
C THR A 153 -7.30 3.93 -1.94
N ARG A 154 -6.82 5.12 -2.32
CA ARG A 154 -5.92 5.29 -3.45
C ARG A 154 -4.82 6.31 -3.14
N TYR A 155 -3.58 6.01 -3.55
CA TYR A 155 -2.49 6.98 -3.60
C TYR A 155 -2.78 8.21 -4.48
N ASP A 156 -2.47 9.39 -3.96
CA ASP A 156 -2.78 10.66 -4.61
C ASP A 156 -1.53 11.40 -5.12
N LEU A 157 -0.46 11.43 -4.33
CA LEU A 157 0.74 12.22 -4.62
C LEU A 157 2.02 11.55 -4.08
N ALA A 158 2.93 11.21 -4.98
CA ALA A 158 4.22 10.60 -4.61
C ALA A 158 5.28 11.68 -4.41
N PHE A 159 6.01 11.66 -3.30
CA PHE A 159 7.15 12.55 -3.06
C PHE A 159 8.28 12.36 -4.07
N ASP A 160 8.57 11.11 -4.38
CA ASP A 160 9.65 10.65 -5.25
C ASP A 160 9.42 10.97 -6.73
N SER A 161 8.18 11.28 -7.13
CA SER A 161 7.87 11.92 -8.42
C SER A 161 8.48 13.33 -8.57
N PHE A 162 9.02 13.88 -7.48
CA PHE A 162 9.68 15.18 -7.41
C PHE A 162 11.10 15.04 -6.85
N PHE A 163 11.82 13.93 -7.07
CA PHE A 163 13.22 13.81 -6.65
C PHE A 163 14.21 14.13 -7.79
N SER A 164 13.75 14.78 -8.86
CA SER A 164 14.65 15.18 -9.94
C SER A 164 15.53 16.36 -9.53
N GLU A 165 16.61 16.60 -10.28
CA GLU A 165 17.59 17.63 -9.97
C GLU A 165 17.12 19.05 -10.33
N ASP A 166 15.98 19.18 -11.01
CA ASP A 166 15.46 20.47 -11.46
C ASP A 166 14.96 21.31 -10.28
N GLU A 167 15.54 22.50 -10.12
CA GLU A 167 15.31 23.40 -8.99
C GLU A 167 13.87 23.94 -8.88
N GLY A 168 13.04 23.76 -9.91
CA GLY A 168 11.63 24.21 -9.97
C GLY A 168 10.63 23.34 -9.18
N GLU A 169 11.07 22.22 -8.60
CA GLU A 169 10.16 21.23 -8.04
C GLU A 169 9.49 21.62 -6.71
N ALA A 170 10.03 22.59 -5.96
CA ALA A 170 9.37 23.04 -4.73
C ALA A 170 8.03 23.74 -5.00
N GLY A 171 7.97 24.59 -6.02
CA GLY A 171 6.73 25.25 -6.46
C GLY A 171 5.76 24.23 -7.09
N ARG A 172 6.29 23.29 -7.88
CA ARG A 172 5.49 22.24 -8.53
C ARG A 172 4.83 21.30 -7.52
N TYR A 173 5.55 20.83 -6.49
CA TYR A 173 4.98 19.97 -5.46
C TYR A 173 3.83 20.66 -4.73
N ARG A 174 4.03 21.91 -4.29
CA ARG A 174 3.00 22.68 -3.57
C ARG A 174 1.75 22.90 -4.43
N ALA A 175 1.94 23.23 -5.71
CA ALA A 175 0.84 23.41 -6.66
C ALA A 175 0.06 22.11 -6.91
N GLU A 176 0.76 20.98 -7.12
CA GLU A 176 0.12 19.67 -7.27
C GLU A 176 -0.60 19.25 -5.99
N PHE A 177 0.02 19.47 -4.82
CA PHE A 177 -0.61 19.20 -3.53
C PHE A 177 -1.93 19.96 -3.39
N ASP A 178 -1.93 21.28 -3.61
CA ASP A 178 -3.14 22.10 -3.49
C ASP A 178 -4.22 21.66 -4.50
N ALA A 179 -3.84 21.33 -5.73
CA ALA A 179 -4.75 20.83 -6.75
C ALA A 179 -5.40 19.49 -6.36
N ARG A 180 -4.65 18.57 -5.74
CA ARG A 180 -5.20 17.30 -5.25
C ARG A 180 -6.03 17.47 -3.99
N ALA A 181 -5.57 18.26 -3.03
CA ALA A 181 -6.33 18.56 -1.82
C ALA A 181 -7.70 19.18 -2.15
N ALA A 182 -7.75 20.11 -3.11
CA ALA A 182 -9.01 20.70 -3.58
C ALA A 182 -9.95 19.65 -4.22
N ARG A 183 -9.40 18.66 -4.94
CA ARG A 183 -10.18 17.58 -5.55
C ARG A 183 -10.70 16.56 -4.53
N VAL A 184 -9.88 16.22 -3.53
CA VAL A 184 -10.25 15.30 -2.44
C VAL A 184 -11.31 15.92 -1.54
N GLY A 185 -11.20 17.23 -1.28
CA GLY A 185 -12.17 18.00 -0.49
C GLY A 185 -12.04 17.76 1.02
N GLU A 186 -12.79 18.55 1.81
CA GLU A 186 -12.61 18.63 3.25
C GLU A 186 -12.92 17.33 4.02
N GLN A 187 -13.80 16.49 3.50
CA GLN A 187 -14.21 15.22 4.13
C GLN A 187 -13.50 14.00 3.54
N GLY A 188 -12.62 14.21 2.55
CA GLY A 188 -11.90 13.14 1.89
C GLY A 188 -10.64 12.70 2.62
N VAL A 189 -10.04 11.62 2.12
CA VAL A 189 -8.76 11.07 2.56
C VAL A 189 -7.76 11.25 1.42
N MET A 190 -6.70 12.01 1.67
CA MET A 190 -5.58 12.18 0.75
C MET A 190 -4.38 11.37 1.22
N ILE A 191 -3.74 10.64 0.31
CA ILE A 191 -2.55 9.84 0.63
C ILE A 191 -1.36 10.41 -0.13
N VAL A 192 -0.43 10.99 0.63
CA VAL A 192 0.90 11.32 0.15
C VAL A 192 1.82 10.16 0.46
N TYR A 193 2.60 9.70 -0.52
CA TYR A 193 3.42 8.51 -0.35
C TYR A 193 4.83 8.67 -0.88
N SER A 194 5.72 7.76 -0.48
CA SER A 194 7.08 7.67 -1.00
C SER A 194 7.63 6.27 -0.78
N HIS A 195 8.69 5.93 -1.50
CA HIS A 195 9.51 4.76 -1.24
C HIS A 195 10.78 5.25 -0.51
N PRO A 196 11.04 4.85 0.76
CA PRO A 196 12.19 5.35 1.51
C PRO A 196 13.51 5.19 0.77
N ASN A 197 13.72 4.08 0.07
CA ASN A 197 14.93 3.81 -0.70
C ASN A 197 15.18 4.87 -1.78
N MET A 198 14.15 5.39 -2.45
CA MET A 198 14.28 6.38 -3.52
C MET A 198 14.90 7.71 -3.06
N LEU A 199 14.94 7.97 -1.74
CA LEU A 199 15.70 9.07 -1.16
C LEU A 199 17.22 8.91 -1.39
N VAL A 200 17.73 7.68 -1.34
CA VAL A 200 19.16 7.36 -1.43
C VAL A 200 19.54 6.63 -2.71
N THR A 201 18.59 6.08 -3.46
CA THR A 201 18.84 5.34 -4.70
C THR A 201 18.38 6.13 -5.93
N ARG A 202 19.07 5.93 -7.05
CA ARG A 202 18.74 6.55 -8.35
C ARG A 202 17.64 5.80 -9.11
N ARG A 203 17.42 4.52 -8.75
CA ARG A 203 16.52 3.58 -9.39
C ARG A 203 15.92 2.66 -8.33
N PHE A 204 14.83 1.99 -8.67
CA PHE A 204 14.25 0.98 -7.81
C PHE A 204 15.15 -0.25 -7.73
N TRP A 205 15.20 -0.85 -6.54
CA TRP A 205 15.95 -2.06 -6.25
C TRP A 205 15.38 -3.28 -6.97
N ASP A 206 14.08 -3.27 -7.21
CA ASP A 206 13.35 -4.39 -7.78
C ASP A 206 13.42 -4.47 -9.31
N GLU A 207 14.19 -3.57 -9.95
CA GLU A 207 14.57 -3.71 -11.37
C GLU A 207 15.13 -5.10 -11.67
N ALA A 208 15.78 -5.74 -10.69
CA ALA A 208 16.28 -7.12 -10.80
C ALA A 208 15.18 -8.13 -11.20
N TYR A 209 13.95 -7.93 -10.74
CA TYR A 209 12.81 -8.83 -10.96
C TYR A 209 12.03 -8.54 -12.25
N PHE A 210 12.30 -7.41 -12.90
CA PHE A 210 11.49 -6.97 -14.04
C PHE A 210 11.36 -8.02 -15.13
N LYS A 211 10.17 -8.05 -15.75
CA LYS A 211 9.80 -8.92 -16.85
C LYS A 211 9.81 -10.41 -16.47
N GLY A 212 9.39 -10.74 -15.26
CA GLY A 212 9.30 -12.15 -14.82
C GLY A 212 10.63 -12.75 -14.42
N ARG A 213 11.66 -11.95 -14.11
CA ARG A 213 12.99 -12.47 -13.78
C ARG A 213 12.97 -13.08 -12.38
N GLN A 214 13.26 -14.38 -12.32
CA GLN A 214 13.34 -15.12 -11.06
C GLN A 214 14.73 -14.93 -10.44
N VAL A 215 14.86 -13.93 -9.58
CA VAL A 215 16.07 -13.67 -8.79
C VAL A 215 15.83 -14.16 -7.37
N PRO A 216 16.64 -15.06 -6.81
CA PRO A 216 16.54 -15.39 -5.39
C PRO A 216 16.69 -14.13 -4.54
N PRO A 217 15.84 -13.87 -3.52
CA PRO A 217 15.92 -12.66 -2.71
C PRO A 217 17.31 -12.40 -2.08
N ALA A 218 18.03 -13.46 -1.73
CA ALA A 218 19.40 -13.39 -1.21
C ALA A 218 20.43 -12.86 -2.24
N GLU A 219 20.13 -13.01 -3.53
CA GLU A 219 20.99 -12.64 -4.65
C GLU A 219 20.58 -11.33 -5.34
N CYS A 220 19.50 -10.68 -4.87
CA CYS A 220 19.06 -9.39 -5.39
C CYS A 220 20.15 -8.33 -5.15
N PRO A 221 20.70 -7.70 -6.20
CA PRO A 221 21.75 -6.70 -6.04
C PRO A 221 21.18 -5.40 -5.43
N PRO A 222 22.01 -4.62 -4.71
CA PRO A 222 21.61 -3.31 -4.23
C PRO A 222 21.39 -2.33 -5.39
N ALA A 223 20.50 -1.37 -5.20
CA ALA A 223 20.23 -0.32 -6.17
C ALA A 223 21.38 0.70 -6.22
N PRO A 224 21.62 1.35 -7.39
CA PRO A 224 22.65 2.38 -7.51
C PRO A 224 22.32 3.60 -6.65
N LEU A 225 23.27 4.04 -5.82
CA LEU A 225 23.10 5.16 -4.90
C LEU A 225 23.17 6.53 -5.58
N ARG A 226 22.50 7.51 -4.97
CA ARG A 226 22.64 8.94 -5.25
C ARG A 226 23.90 9.50 -4.58
N PRO A 227 24.51 10.56 -5.12
CA PRO A 227 25.58 11.28 -4.43
C PRO A 227 25.08 11.87 -3.10
N PRO A 228 25.88 11.87 -2.02
CA PRO A 228 25.46 12.38 -0.71
C PRO A 228 24.93 13.82 -0.73
N ALA A 229 25.52 14.69 -1.55
CA ALA A 229 25.05 16.07 -1.70
C ALA A 229 23.63 16.15 -2.29
N GLN A 230 23.28 15.24 -3.21
CA GLN A 230 21.92 15.15 -3.75
C GLN A 230 20.94 14.66 -2.68
N VAL A 231 21.31 13.62 -1.92
CA VAL A 231 20.50 13.12 -0.80
C VAL A 231 20.22 14.22 0.21
N GLN A 232 21.22 15.03 0.56
CA GLN A 232 21.04 16.14 1.49
C GLN A 232 20.06 17.19 0.94
N LYS A 233 20.21 17.60 -0.33
CA LYS A 233 19.27 18.52 -0.99
C LYS A 233 17.82 17.99 -0.97
N LEU A 234 17.64 16.69 -1.24
CA LEU A 234 16.32 16.04 -1.18
C LEU A 234 15.76 16.07 0.24
N LYS A 235 16.57 15.72 1.25
CA LYS A 235 16.18 15.78 2.66
C LYS A 235 15.71 17.19 3.04
N ASP A 236 16.41 18.23 2.61
CA ASP A 236 16.06 19.63 2.90
C ASP A 236 14.72 20.02 2.25
N ARG A 237 14.52 19.64 0.98
CA ARG A 237 13.27 19.88 0.25
C ARG A 237 12.09 19.16 0.86
N ILE A 238 12.25 17.88 1.19
CA ILE A 238 11.21 17.06 1.82
C ILE A 238 10.79 17.65 3.16
N ARG A 239 11.73 18.10 4.02
CA ARG A 239 11.39 18.78 5.28
C ARG A 239 10.48 19.99 5.02
N SER A 240 10.86 20.84 4.07
CA SER A 240 10.04 21.99 3.65
C SER A 240 8.64 21.58 3.14
N TRP A 241 8.51 20.44 2.47
CA TRP A 241 7.21 19.95 2.01
C TRP A 241 6.34 19.39 3.13
N ILE A 242 6.92 18.61 4.06
CA ILE A 242 6.19 18.15 5.24
C ILE A 242 5.72 19.37 6.04
N ASP A 243 6.60 20.33 6.31
CA ASP A 243 6.26 21.56 7.04
C ASP A 243 5.16 22.36 6.32
N PHE A 244 5.24 22.46 4.98
CA PHE A 244 4.19 23.06 4.17
C PHE A 244 2.84 22.35 4.36
N ILE A 245 2.80 21.02 4.25
CA ILE A 245 1.56 20.23 4.41
C ILE A 245 0.95 20.45 5.81
N LEU A 246 1.78 20.35 6.86
CA LEU A 246 1.33 20.49 8.24
C LEU A 246 0.86 21.92 8.58
N SER A 247 1.33 22.92 7.85
CA SER A 247 0.86 24.31 8.02
C SER A 247 -0.53 24.58 7.41
N ARG A 248 -1.08 23.66 6.61
CA ARG A 248 -2.34 23.89 5.89
C ARG A 248 -3.53 23.81 6.84
N PRO A 249 -4.41 24.83 6.85
CA PRO A 249 -5.62 24.79 7.65
C PRO A 249 -6.53 23.65 7.17
N GLY A 250 -7.14 22.93 8.12
CA GLY A 250 -8.07 21.84 7.82
C GLY A 250 -7.42 20.52 7.39
N VAL A 251 -6.09 20.41 7.36
CA VAL A 251 -5.39 19.13 7.22
C VAL A 251 -5.28 18.46 8.59
N ARG A 252 -5.77 17.23 8.69
CA ARG A 252 -5.59 16.37 9.86
C ARG A 252 -4.76 15.15 9.46
N THR A 253 -3.59 14.98 10.05
CA THR A 253 -2.76 13.81 9.80
C THR A 253 -3.32 12.59 10.54
N VAL A 254 -3.52 11.49 9.82
CA VAL A 254 -4.02 10.21 10.34
C VAL A 254 -3.24 9.04 9.73
N ASP A 255 -3.40 7.85 10.31
CA ASP A 255 -2.91 6.58 9.78
C ASP A 255 -4.06 5.73 9.19
N TYR A 256 -3.75 4.62 8.52
CA TYR A 256 -4.78 3.77 7.91
C TYR A 256 -5.70 3.15 8.94
N ALA A 257 -5.21 2.79 10.12
CA ALA A 257 -6.01 2.23 11.21
C ALA A 257 -7.01 3.25 11.75
N THR A 258 -6.64 4.53 11.81
CA THR A 258 -7.56 5.60 12.18
C THR A 258 -8.61 5.79 11.09
N VAL A 259 -8.20 5.82 9.81
CA VAL A 259 -9.15 5.85 8.69
C VAL A 259 -10.08 4.64 8.77
N TYR A 260 -9.56 3.42 8.90
CA TYR A 260 -10.34 2.21 9.04
C TYR A 260 -11.30 2.31 10.23
N ARG A 261 -10.85 2.66 11.43
CA ARG A 261 -11.71 2.75 12.62
C ARG A 261 -12.84 3.79 12.48
N GLU A 262 -12.54 4.96 11.94
CA GLU A 262 -13.51 6.07 11.82
C GLU A 262 -14.43 5.90 10.62
N ARG A 263 -13.89 5.34 9.54
CA ARG A 263 -14.65 5.09 8.33
C ARG A 263 -15.48 3.83 8.57
N ALA A 264 -14.91 2.70 9.02
CA ALA A 264 -15.54 1.38 9.07
C ALA A 264 -16.85 1.21 9.87
N ARG A 265 -17.33 2.25 10.58
CA ARG A 265 -18.64 2.25 11.23
C ARG A 265 -19.77 2.21 10.17
N ASN A 266 -20.73 1.29 10.35
CA ASN A 266 -21.95 1.08 9.52
C ASN A 266 -21.79 0.34 8.17
N ARG A 267 -20.94 -0.70 8.05
CA ARG A 267 -20.44 -1.15 6.72
C ARG A 267 -20.40 -2.64 6.45
N ARG A 268 -20.19 -2.90 5.15
CA ARG A 268 -20.05 -4.17 4.45
C ARG A 268 -18.62 -4.71 4.56
N ASP A 269 -18.17 -4.92 5.80
CA ASP A 269 -16.92 -5.65 6.06
C ASP A 269 -17.06 -7.13 5.65
N LEU A 270 -15.97 -7.88 5.78
CA LEU A 270 -15.98 -9.29 5.42
C LEU A 270 -17.03 -10.09 6.21
N GLN A 271 -17.20 -9.83 7.51
CA GLN A 271 -18.16 -10.55 8.33
C GLN A 271 -19.60 -10.32 7.84
N VAL A 272 -19.96 -9.08 7.51
CA VAL A 272 -21.28 -8.76 6.96
C VAL A 272 -21.52 -9.48 5.62
N LEU A 273 -20.50 -9.57 4.76
CA LEU A 273 -20.60 -10.31 3.49
C LEU A 273 -20.81 -11.81 3.70
N LEU A 274 -20.15 -12.39 4.69
CA LEU A 274 -20.32 -13.79 5.07
C LEU A 274 -21.74 -14.04 5.60
N ASP A 275 -22.22 -13.19 6.52
CA ASP A 275 -23.55 -13.28 7.12
C ASP A 275 -24.66 -13.19 6.05
N GLU A 276 -24.54 -12.25 5.09
CA GLU A 276 -25.46 -12.12 3.94
C GLU A 276 -25.55 -13.40 3.08
N CYS A 277 -24.48 -14.20 3.08
CA CYS A 277 -24.38 -15.45 2.31
C CYS A 277 -24.64 -16.70 3.16
N GLY A 278 -24.85 -16.57 4.47
CA GLY A 278 -24.96 -17.70 5.40
C GLY A 278 -23.65 -18.50 5.53
N LEU A 279 -22.51 -17.83 5.44
CA LEU A 279 -21.17 -18.42 5.56
C LEU A 279 -20.57 -18.14 6.95
N ALA A 280 -19.71 -19.02 7.44
CA ALA A 280 -18.95 -18.84 8.68
C ALA A 280 -17.56 -18.21 8.42
N PRO A 281 -16.90 -17.63 9.45
CA PRO A 281 -15.49 -17.27 9.36
C PRO A 281 -14.63 -18.48 8.94
N GLY A 282 -13.69 -18.26 8.03
CA GLY A 282 -12.90 -19.31 7.36
C GLY A 282 -13.52 -19.83 6.06
N GLU A 283 -14.75 -19.42 5.71
CA GLU A 283 -15.43 -19.77 4.47
C GLU A 283 -15.43 -18.64 3.42
N GLU A 284 -14.57 -17.63 3.58
CA GLU A 284 -14.52 -16.45 2.72
C GLU A 284 -14.26 -16.80 1.24
N GLY A 285 -13.55 -17.90 1.00
CA GLY A 285 -13.32 -18.46 -0.33
C GLY A 285 -14.61 -18.86 -1.07
N ARG A 286 -15.72 -19.03 -0.35
CA ARG A 286 -17.03 -19.44 -0.87
C ARG A 286 -17.95 -18.27 -1.20
N LEU A 287 -17.48 -17.02 -1.07
CA LEU A 287 -18.24 -15.84 -1.50
C LEU A 287 -18.67 -16.00 -2.96
N PRO A 288 -19.96 -15.77 -3.29
CA PRO A 288 -20.49 -16.08 -4.61
C PRO A 288 -19.90 -15.16 -5.68
N LEU A 289 -19.41 -15.75 -6.77
CA LEU A 289 -19.01 -15.04 -7.97
C LEU A 289 -20.25 -14.78 -8.86
N ARG A 290 -20.83 -13.58 -8.77
CA ARG A 290 -22.10 -13.22 -9.42
C ARG A 290 -21.87 -12.48 -10.73
N ALA A 291 -22.72 -12.69 -11.73
CA ALA A 291 -22.73 -11.82 -12.90
C ALA A 291 -23.10 -10.39 -12.46
N PRO A 292 -22.44 -9.34 -12.97
CA PRO A 292 -22.86 -7.97 -12.72
C PRO A 292 -24.30 -7.73 -13.22
N ASP A 293 -25.08 -7.00 -12.44
CA ASP A 293 -26.51 -6.77 -12.66
C ASP A 293 -26.87 -5.27 -12.69
N GLY A 294 -25.86 -4.38 -12.69
CA GLY A 294 -26.03 -2.94 -12.68
C GLY A 294 -26.51 -2.34 -11.36
N LYS A 295 -26.61 -3.11 -10.27
CA LYS A 295 -27.13 -2.63 -8.96
C LYS A 295 -26.05 -2.39 -7.90
N SER A 296 -24.80 -2.71 -8.22
CA SER A 296 -23.67 -2.58 -7.30
C SER A 296 -23.20 -1.14 -7.17
N PHE A 297 -22.46 -0.82 -6.10
CA PHE A 297 -21.92 0.53 -5.91
C PHE A 297 -20.86 0.87 -6.97
N LEU A 298 -19.90 -0.04 -7.18
CA LEU A 298 -19.02 0.03 -8.33
C LEU A 298 -19.79 -0.35 -9.60
N PRO A 299 -19.60 0.38 -10.71
CA PRO A 299 -20.25 0.04 -11.97
C PRO A 299 -19.68 -1.27 -12.54
N ASP A 300 -20.48 -1.96 -13.35
CA ASP A 300 -20.12 -3.26 -13.95
C ASP A 300 -18.81 -3.23 -14.78
N ASN A 301 -18.40 -2.05 -15.22
CA ASN A 301 -17.19 -1.79 -15.99
C ASN A 301 -16.02 -1.23 -15.16
N ALA A 302 -16.11 -1.19 -13.82
CA ALA A 302 -15.10 -0.59 -12.94
C ALA A 302 -13.68 -1.13 -13.15
N PHE A 303 -13.56 -2.39 -13.58
CA PHE A 303 -12.28 -3.05 -13.82
C PHE A 303 -11.94 -3.25 -15.31
N ASP A 304 -12.76 -2.75 -16.24
CA ASP A 304 -12.55 -2.94 -17.68
C ASP A 304 -11.26 -2.30 -18.19
N ALA A 305 -10.83 -1.22 -17.53
CA ALA A 305 -9.57 -0.52 -17.80
C ALA A 305 -8.39 -1.07 -16.98
N PHE A 306 -8.64 -1.93 -15.97
CA PHE A 306 -7.57 -2.47 -15.12
C PHE A 306 -6.68 -3.42 -15.92
N ARG A 307 -5.37 -3.22 -15.82
CA ARG A 307 -4.34 -4.07 -16.44
C ARG A 307 -3.23 -4.27 -15.42
N TYR A 308 -2.68 -5.49 -15.38
CA TYR A 308 -1.47 -5.79 -14.63
C TYR A 308 -0.27 -5.20 -15.37
N ASN A 309 0.05 -3.94 -15.08
CA ASN A 309 1.09 -3.17 -15.78
C ASN A 309 2.36 -2.98 -14.94
N TRP A 310 2.49 -3.68 -13.82
CA TRP A 310 3.70 -3.61 -13.01
C TRP A 310 4.90 -4.17 -13.79
N PRO A 311 6.05 -3.47 -13.86
CA PRO A 311 7.21 -3.94 -14.64
C PRO A 311 7.78 -5.28 -14.18
N VAL A 312 7.47 -5.72 -12.95
CA VAL A 312 7.86 -7.02 -12.40
C VAL A 312 7.17 -8.17 -13.13
N HIS A 313 5.89 -8.01 -13.52
CA HIS A 313 5.15 -9.09 -14.17
C HIS A 313 5.84 -9.62 -15.44
N ALA A 314 5.73 -10.93 -15.65
CA ALA A 314 6.19 -11.56 -16.89
C ALA A 314 5.57 -10.89 -18.13
N GLU A 315 6.35 -10.75 -19.20
CA GLU A 315 5.87 -10.16 -20.45
C GLU A 315 4.64 -10.94 -20.97
N GLY A 316 3.55 -10.21 -21.25
CA GLY A 316 2.30 -10.79 -21.74
C GLY A 316 1.37 -11.35 -20.66
N PHE A 317 1.72 -11.26 -19.38
CA PHE A 317 0.80 -11.62 -18.30
C PHE A 317 -0.44 -10.71 -18.33
N ASP A 318 -1.62 -11.29 -18.57
CA ASP A 318 -2.88 -10.54 -18.64
C ASP A 318 -3.79 -10.77 -17.44
N GLY A 319 -3.60 -11.83 -16.65
CA GLY A 319 -4.43 -12.13 -15.48
C GLY A 319 -5.94 -12.18 -15.77
N ARG A 320 -6.34 -12.75 -16.92
CA ARG A 320 -7.74 -12.74 -17.40
C ARG A 320 -8.70 -13.38 -16.40
N ALA A 321 -8.38 -14.54 -15.85
CA ALA A 321 -9.26 -15.23 -14.90
C ALA A 321 -9.45 -14.38 -13.63
N LEU A 322 -8.39 -13.71 -13.18
CA LEU A 322 -8.44 -12.83 -12.02
C LEU A 322 -9.30 -11.58 -12.25
N ARG A 323 -9.20 -10.95 -13.43
CA ARG A 323 -10.09 -9.83 -13.78
C ARG A 323 -11.56 -10.23 -13.83
N GLU A 324 -11.86 -11.42 -14.33
CA GLU A 324 -13.23 -11.94 -14.30
C GLU A 324 -13.70 -12.17 -12.86
N GLN A 325 -12.84 -12.71 -11.98
CA GLN A 325 -13.16 -12.80 -10.55
C GLN A 325 -13.39 -11.41 -9.92
N MET A 326 -12.60 -10.40 -10.29
CA MET A 326 -12.80 -9.03 -9.82
C MET A 326 -14.19 -8.51 -10.23
N ARG A 327 -14.52 -8.64 -11.50
CA ARG A 327 -15.83 -8.27 -12.04
C ARG A 327 -16.97 -9.00 -11.32
N ARG A 328 -16.81 -10.29 -11.03
CA ARG A 328 -17.84 -11.11 -10.35
C ARG A 328 -18.01 -10.84 -8.86
N LEU A 329 -17.10 -10.09 -8.25
CA LEU A 329 -17.17 -9.66 -6.86
C LEU A 329 -17.58 -8.20 -6.70
N ILE A 330 -17.92 -7.49 -7.78
CA ILE A 330 -18.41 -6.10 -7.74
C ILE A 330 -19.64 -5.95 -6.82
N TRP A 331 -20.47 -6.98 -6.66
CA TRP A 331 -21.62 -6.96 -5.74
C TRP A 331 -21.24 -6.74 -4.28
N THR A 332 -19.99 -7.02 -3.89
CA THR A 332 -19.45 -6.77 -2.55
C THR A 332 -19.12 -5.30 -2.31
N SER A 333 -19.17 -4.46 -3.36
CA SER A 333 -18.81 -3.05 -3.24
C SER A 333 -19.84 -2.23 -2.46
N ALA A 334 -19.35 -1.25 -1.71
CA ALA A 334 -20.18 -0.28 -0.99
C ALA A 334 -19.43 1.04 -0.78
N PRO A 335 -20.13 2.18 -0.64
CA PRO A 335 -19.47 3.43 -0.27
C PRO A 335 -18.90 3.35 1.15
N ALA A 336 -17.80 4.05 1.39
CA ALA A 336 -17.37 4.38 2.74
C ALA A 336 -18.06 5.67 3.20
N PRO A 337 -18.80 5.70 4.35
CA PRO A 337 -19.14 6.94 5.02
C PRO A 337 -17.99 7.93 5.11
N ARG A 338 -18.33 9.20 4.90
CA ARG A 338 -17.45 10.35 5.05
C ARG A 338 -17.16 10.63 6.52
N ASN A 339 -16.22 11.52 6.80
CA ASN A 339 -16.10 12.06 8.16
C ASN A 339 -17.33 12.92 8.47
N ASP A 340 -18.23 12.41 9.29
CA ASP A 340 -19.32 13.20 9.85
C ASP A 340 -18.89 13.92 11.14
N GLY A 341 -17.67 13.70 11.62
CA GLY A 341 -17.08 14.42 12.77
C GLY A 341 -17.83 14.17 14.08
N ARG A 342 -18.57 13.07 14.19
CA ARG A 342 -19.38 12.71 15.37
C ARG A 342 -18.81 11.51 16.13
#